data_AF-X6K1P8-F1
#
_entry.id   AF-X6K1P8-F1
#
_cell.length_a   1.000
_cell.length_b   1.000
_cell.length_c   1.000
_cell.angle_alpha   90.00
_cell.angle_beta   90.00
_cell.angle_gamma   90.00
#
_symmetry.space_group_name_H-M   'P 1'
#
loop_
_entity.id
_entity.type
_entity.pdbx_description
1 polymer ?
#
loop_
_entity_poly.entity_id
_entity_poly.type
_entity_poly.pdbx_seq_one_letter_code
_entity_poly.pdbx_strand_id
1 'polypeptide(L)'
;MSQKSSFFESFLIEYLGAMTVSAQFEPRDHRDVVASLTNEQRSRLTGKSDGPGLVQLAFHLGAIVAIGGLIAAKVPYWPLLMLPQGILIVFLFTLLHETVHRTAFETQWLNDAAARVCSLAIALPADWFRYFHFGHHRFT
;
A
#
# COMPACT_ATOMS: atom_id res chain seq x y z
N MET A 1 -21.64 68.33 7.54
CA MET A 1 -21.83 66.90 7.85
C MET A 1 -21.24 66.06 6.73
N SER A 2 -19.92 65.79 6.69
CA SER A 2 -19.33 64.90 5.66
C SER A 2 -17.86 64.57 5.96
N GLN A 3 -17.57 63.87 7.06
CA GLN A 3 -16.20 63.38 7.31
C GLN A 3 -16.15 62.10 8.16
N LYS A 4 -17.23 61.80 8.91
CA LYS A 4 -17.31 60.56 9.71
C LYS A 4 -17.71 59.31 8.90
N SER A 5 -18.26 59.45 7.70
CA SER A 5 -18.63 58.32 6.84
C SER A 5 -17.43 57.66 6.16
N SER A 6 -16.43 58.45 5.76
CA SER A 6 -15.24 57.96 5.05
C SER A 6 -14.33 57.06 5.91
N PHE A 7 -14.25 57.31 7.22
CA PHE A 7 -13.44 56.50 8.13
C PHE A 7 -14.08 55.13 8.39
N PHE A 8 -15.41 55.08 8.52
CA PHE A 8 -16.15 53.81 8.72
C PHE A 8 -16.13 52.93 7.47
N GLU A 9 -16.22 53.53 6.28
CA GLU A 9 -16.10 52.79 5.02
C GLU A 9 -14.68 52.27 4.78
N SER A 10 -13.64 53.07 5.08
CA SER A 10 -12.25 52.62 4.95
C SER A 10 -11.93 51.47 5.91
N PHE A 11 -12.42 51.55 7.16
CA PHE A 11 -12.24 50.50 8.15
C PHE A 11 -12.99 49.22 7.77
N LEU A 12 -14.21 49.32 7.22
CA LEU A 12 -14.97 48.16 6.74
C LEU A 12 -14.34 47.53 5.49
N ILE A 13 -13.78 48.32 4.57
CA ILE A 13 -13.09 47.78 3.37
C ILE A 13 -11.81 47.04 3.77
N GLU A 14 -11.07 47.53 4.76
CA GLU A 14 -9.86 46.86 5.27
C GLU A 14 -10.19 45.61 6.10
N TYR A 15 -11.26 45.64 6.91
CA TYR A 15 -11.72 44.47 7.68
C TYR A 15 -12.37 43.38 6.79
N LEU A 16 -13.16 43.78 5.78
CA LEU A 16 -13.74 42.85 4.81
C LEU A 16 -12.68 42.33 3.81
N GLY A 17 -11.67 43.14 3.47
CA GLY A 17 -10.51 42.74 2.67
C GLY A 17 -9.60 41.74 3.40
N ALA A 18 -9.40 41.91 4.71
CA ALA A 18 -8.66 40.96 5.53
C ALA A 18 -9.40 39.61 5.72
N MET A 19 -10.74 39.62 5.68
CA MET A 19 -11.58 38.42 5.70
C MET A 19 -11.72 37.71 4.34
N THR A 20 -11.19 38.30 3.26
CA THR A 20 -11.12 37.67 1.93
C THR A 20 -9.77 37.04 1.63
N VAL A 21 -8.92 36.82 2.64
CA VAL A 21 -8.00 35.67 2.61
C VAL A 21 -8.84 34.42 2.88
N SER A 22 -9.76 34.13 1.95
CA SER A 22 -10.09 32.75 1.67
C SER A 22 -8.74 32.12 1.37
N ALA A 23 -8.22 31.31 2.29
CA ALA A 23 -7.31 30.26 1.89
C ALA A 23 -8.05 29.53 0.76
N GLN A 24 -7.76 29.89 -0.49
CA GLN A 24 -8.20 29.12 -1.63
C GLN A 24 -7.61 27.74 -1.34
N PHE A 25 -8.45 26.81 -0.90
CA PHE A 25 -8.11 25.41 -0.90
C PHE A 25 -8.11 25.03 -2.38
N GLU A 26 -7.06 25.44 -3.09
CA GLU A 26 -6.77 24.95 -4.42
C GLU A 26 -6.78 23.43 -4.29
N PRO A 27 -7.64 22.71 -5.03
CA PRO A 27 -7.66 21.26 -5.01
C PRO A 27 -6.27 20.78 -5.41
N ARG A 28 -5.44 20.46 -4.41
CA ARG A 28 -4.08 20.03 -4.65
C ARG A 28 -4.17 18.65 -5.24
N ASP A 29 -3.81 18.51 -6.51
CA ASP A 29 -3.78 17.21 -7.15
C ASP A 29 -2.81 16.32 -6.37
N HIS A 30 -3.09 15.02 -6.30
CA HIS A 30 -2.21 14.06 -5.63
C HIS A 30 -0.77 14.12 -6.18
N ARG A 31 -0.61 14.50 -7.46
CA ARG A 31 0.68 14.75 -8.09
C ARG A 31 1.45 15.90 -7.47
N ASP A 32 0.77 17.02 -7.18
CA ASP A 32 1.39 18.19 -6.55
C ASP A 32 1.81 17.88 -5.11
N VAL A 33 1.02 17.07 -4.40
CA VAL A 33 1.38 16.56 -3.07
C VAL A 33 2.66 15.73 -3.16
N VAL A 34 2.73 14.74 -4.06
CA VAL A 34 3.91 13.87 -4.22
C VAL A 34 5.15 14.65 -4.66
N ALA A 35 4.98 15.64 -5.55
CA ALA A 35 6.06 16.51 -6.01
C ALA A 35 6.58 17.42 -4.88
N SER A 36 5.73 17.82 -3.94
CA SER A 36 6.10 18.67 -2.81
C SER A 36 6.88 17.95 -1.68
N LEU A 37 6.95 16.61 -1.70
CA LEU A 37 7.64 15.84 -0.66
C LEU A 37 9.16 16.07 -0.70
N THR A 38 9.76 16.35 0.47
CA THR A 38 11.22 16.35 0.61
C THR A 38 11.78 14.94 0.47
N ASN A 39 13.09 14.82 0.29
CA ASN A 39 13.75 13.51 0.20
C ASN A 39 13.60 12.71 1.50
N GLU A 40 13.66 13.36 2.66
CA GLU A 40 13.47 12.72 3.97
C GLU A 40 12.03 12.21 4.13
N GLN A 41 11.04 13.01 3.72
CA GLN A 41 9.64 12.59 3.75
C GLN A 41 9.39 11.40 2.82
N ARG A 42 9.91 11.47 1.59
CA ARG A 42 9.81 10.36 0.63
C ARG A 42 10.46 9.09 1.18
N SER A 43 11.68 9.20 1.71
CA SER A 43 12.39 8.08 2.31
C SER A 43 11.64 7.47 3.49
N ARG A 44 10.98 8.28 4.32
CA ARG A 44 10.19 7.79 5.45
C ARG A 44 8.92 7.07 4.98
N LEU A 45 8.25 7.59 3.96
CA LEU A 45 7.02 7.02 3.40
C LEU A 45 7.28 5.71 2.61
N THR A 46 8.45 5.57 2.00
CA THR A 46 8.84 4.36 1.27
C THR A 46 9.82 3.49 2.05
N GLY A 47 9.96 3.75 3.36
CA GLY A 47 10.80 2.95 4.26
C GLY A 47 10.28 1.52 4.35
N LYS A 48 11.19 0.56 4.22
CA LYS A 48 10.89 -0.88 4.34
C LYS A 48 11.17 -1.33 5.77
N SER A 49 10.53 -2.41 6.20
CA SER A 49 10.79 -3.01 7.51
C SER A 49 10.48 -4.50 7.48
N ASP A 50 11.29 -5.31 8.17
CA ASP A 50 11.08 -6.77 8.17
C ASP A 50 10.00 -7.22 9.15
N GLY A 51 9.96 -6.60 10.34
CA GLY A 51 9.13 -7.06 11.46
C GLY A 51 7.64 -7.20 11.13
N PRO A 52 6.96 -6.12 10.71
CA PRO A 52 5.55 -6.18 10.33
C PRO A 52 5.27 -7.20 9.21
N GLY A 53 6.14 -7.26 8.20
CA GLY A 53 6.03 -8.22 7.10
C GLY A 53 6.13 -9.67 7.55
N LEU A 54 7.07 -9.98 8.45
CA LEU A 54 7.24 -11.33 9.00
C LEU A 54 6.05 -11.75 9.88
N VAL A 55 5.47 -10.83 10.65
CA VAL A 55 4.26 -11.10 11.43
C VAL A 55 3.08 -11.41 10.50
N GLN A 56 2.85 -10.59 9.48
CA GLN A 56 1.78 -10.83 8.50
C GLN A 56 1.98 -12.15 7.76
N LEU A 57 3.21 -12.46 7.37
CA LEU A 57 3.57 -13.74 6.74
C LEU A 57 3.27 -14.92 7.66
N ALA A 58 3.66 -14.85 8.93
CA ALA A 58 3.43 -15.91 9.90
C ALA A 58 1.93 -16.18 10.10
N PHE A 59 1.10 -15.13 10.22
CA PHE A 59 -0.35 -15.30 10.31
C PHE A 59 -0.94 -15.92 9.05
N HIS A 60 -0.50 -15.48 7.87
CA HIS A 60 -1.02 -16.00 6.61
C HIS A 60 -0.66 -17.48 6.41
N LEU A 61 0.61 -17.86 6.65
CA LEU A 61 1.04 -19.25 6.59
C LEU A 61 0.37 -20.10 7.67
N GLY A 62 0.21 -19.57 8.88
CA GLY A 62 -0.51 -20.22 9.96
C GLY A 62 -1.96 -20.54 9.57
N ALA A 63 -2.65 -19.60 8.92
CA ALA A 63 -4.01 -19.83 8.41
C ALA A 63 -4.04 -20.93 7.33
N ILE A 64 -3.11 -20.92 6.37
CA ILE A 64 -3.00 -21.94 5.32
C ILE A 64 -2.79 -23.34 5.93
N VAL A 65 -1.89 -23.45 6.90
CA VAL A 65 -1.59 -24.73 7.57
C VAL A 65 -2.77 -25.19 8.42
N ALA A 66 -3.42 -24.27 9.15
CA ALA A 66 -4.57 -24.62 9.99
C ALA A 66 -5.76 -25.13 9.17
N ILE A 67 -6.17 -24.39 8.12
CA ILE A 67 -7.28 -24.79 7.26
C ILE A 67 -6.91 -26.05 6.46
N GLY A 68 -5.69 -26.14 5.94
CA GLY A 68 -5.18 -27.35 5.30
C GLY A 68 -5.19 -28.58 6.22
N GLY A 69 -4.85 -28.39 7.50
CA GLY A 69 -4.92 -29.43 8.52
C GLY A 69 -6.34 -29.92 8.79
N LEU A 70 -7.31 -29.01 8.87
CA LEU A 70 -8.73 -29.37 9.01
C LEU A 70 -9.26 -30.15 7.79
N ILE A 71 -8.84 -29.76 6.59
CA ILE A 71 -9.14 -30.48 5.35
C ILE A 71 -8.54 -31.88 5.38
N ALA A 72 -7.25 -32.00 5.72
CA ALA A 72 -6.55 -33.29 5.80
C ALA A 72 -7.18 -34.23 6.83
N ALA A 73 -7.63 -33.68 7.96
CA ALA A 73 -8.35 -34.40 9.01
C ALA A 73 -9.79 -34.80 8.63
N LYS A 74 -10.30 -34.36 7.46
CA LYS A 74 -11.65 -34.61 6.97
C LYS A 74 -12.74 -34.29 8.00
N VAL A 75 -12.61 -33.14 8.69
CA VAL A 75 -13.63 -32.66 9.63
C VAL A 75 -15.01 -32.55 8.95
N PRO A 76 -16.12 -32.55 9.69
CA PRO A 76 -17.44 -32.32 9.11
C PRO A 76 -17.46 -31.08 8.20
N TYR A 77 -18.04 -31.22 7.01
CA TYR A 77 -18.10 -30.17 5.98
C TYR A 77 -16.74 -29.71 5.42
N TRP A 78 -15.66 -30.49 5.57
CA TRP A 78 -14.35 -30.15 5.01
C TRP A 78 -14.34 -29.72 3.53
N PRO A 79 -15.20 -30.21 2.61
CA PRO A 79 -15.17 -29.73 1.23
C PRO A 79 -15.46 -28.23 1.12
N LEU A 80 -16.23 -27.64 2.05
CA LEU A 80 -16.48 -26.20 2.09
C LEU A 80 -15.22 -25.40 2.45
N LEU A 81 -14.29 -26.00 3.21
CA LEU A 81 -13.01 -25.39 3.57
C LEU A 81 -12.05 -25.28 2.38
N MET A 82 -12.32 -25.99 1.28
CA MET A 82 -11.51 -25.86 0.06
C MET A 82 -11.54 -24.45 -0.52
N LEU A 83 -12.67 -23.74 -0.40
CA LEU A 83 -12.80 -22.37 -0.89
C LEU A 83 -11.88 -21.39 -0.14
N PRO A 84 -11.96 -21.24 1.20
CA PRO A 84 -11.03 -20.38 1.91
C PRO A 84 -9.58 -20.84 1.77
N GLN A 85 -9.31 -22.16 1.70
CA GLN A 85 -7.95 -22.67 1.43
C GLN A 85 -7.42 -22.18 0.08
N GLY A 86 -8.23 -22.28 -0.98
CA GLY A 86 -7.87 -21.80 -2.31
C GLY A 86 -7.63 -20.29 -2.33
N ILE A 87 -8.47 -19.51 -1.65
CA ILE A 87 -8.28 -18.06 -1.50
C ILE A 87 -6.93 -17.76 -0.83
N LEU A 88 -6.65 -18.36 0.32
CA LEU A 88 -5.39 -18.14 1.04
C LEU A 88 -4.17 -18.48 0.16
N ILE A 89 -4.23 -19.60 -0.57
CA ILE A 89 -3.15 -20.01 -1.49
C ILE A 89 -2.99 -18.99 -2.62
N VAL A 90 -4.07 -18.53 -3.26
CA VAL A 90 -4.01 -17.53 -4.34
C VAL A 90 -3.42 -16.21 -3.83
N PHE A 91 -3.72 -15.80 -2.60
CA PHE A 91 -3.15 -14.60 -2.00
C PHE A 91 -1.63 -14.69 -1.77
N LEU A 92 -0.99 -15.86 -1.85
CA LEU A 92 0.47 -15.94 -1.92
C LEU A 92 1.04 -15.21 -3.16
N PHE A 93 0.24 -15.00 -4.20
CA PHE A 93 0.60 -14.17 -5.34
C PHE A 93 0.92 -12.72 -4.94
N THR A 94 0.20 -12.14 -3.98
CA THR A 94 0.45 -10.75 -3.58
C THR A 94 1.80 -10.60 -2.90
N LEU A 95 2.17 -11.57 -2.06
CA LEU A 95 3.51 -11.65 -1.47
C LEU A 95 4.58 -11.89 -2.54
N LEU A 96 4.34 -12.81 -3.48
CA LEU A 96 5.26 -13.04 -4.60
C LEU A 96 5.48 -11.74 -5.40
N HIS A 97 4.40 -11.05 -5.76
CA HIS A 97 4.42 -9.78 -6.48
C HIS A 97 5.29 -8.72 -5.79
N GLU A 98 5.08 -8.52 -4.50
CA GLU A 98 5.85 -7.53 -3.74
C GLU A 98 7.32 -7.95 -3.53
N THR A 99 7.58 -9.24 -3.35
CA THR A 99 8.95 -9.76 -3.17
C THR A 99 9.75 -9.79 -4.47
N VAL A 100 9.11 -10.00 -5.63
CA VAL A 100 9.80 -9.83 -6.92
C VAL A 100 10.12 -8.38 -7.24
N HIS A 101 9.52 -7.41 -6.55
CA HIS A 101 9.98 -6.01 -6.56
C HIS A 101 11.04 -5.71 -5.50
N ARG A 102 11.26 -6.64 -4.56
CA ARG A 102 12.14 -6.50 -3.38
C ARG A 102 11.73 -5.31 -2.49
N THR A 103 10.43 -5.13 -2.32
CA THR A 103 9.86 -4.04 -1.52
C THR A 103 9.10 -4.54 -0.28
N ALA A 104 8.83 -5.84 -0.18
CA ALA A 104 8.12 -6.43 0.95
C ALA A 104 8.94 -6.39 2.26
N PHE A 105 10.24 -6.66 2.16
CA PHE A 105 11.16 -6.70 3.29
C PHE A 105 12.33 -5.73 3.07
N GLU A 106 12.88 -5.20 4.16
CA GLU A 106 14.14 -4.44 4.17
C GLU A 106 15.30 -5.37 3.82
N THR A 107 15.33 -6.56 4.43
CA THR A 107 16.37 -7.56 4.19
C THR A 107 16.15 -8.26 2.85
N GLN A 108 17.13 -8.16 1.96
CA GLN A 108 16.99 -8.62 0.58
C GLN A 108 16.80 -10.14 0.45
N TRP A 109 17.53 -10.95 1.24
CA TRP A 109 17.41 -12.41 1.14
C TRP A 109 16.03 -12.91 1.60
N LEU A 110 15.33 -12.19 2.49
CA LEU A 110 13.96 -12.51 2.86
C LEU A 110 13.01 -12.41 1.67
N ASN A 111 13.17 -11.37 0.84
CA ASN A 111 12.40 -11.22 -0.39
C ASN A 111 12.68 -12.40 -1.35
N ASP A 112 13.97 -12.69 -1.61
CA ASP A 112 14.35 -13.75 -2.55
C ASP A 112 13.89 -15.15 -2.05
N ALA A 113 13.94 -15.42 -0.74
CA ALA A 113 13.46 -16.67 -0.15
C ALA A 113 11.94 -16.79 -0.20
N ALA A 114 11.21 -15.74 0.19
CA ALA A 114 9.74 -15.71 0.12
C ALA A 114 9.24 -15.87 -1.31
N ALA A 115 9.87 -15.19 -2.28
CA ALA A 115 9.56 -15.34 -3.69
C ALA A 115 9.72 -16.79 -4.17
N ARG A 116 10.82 -17.47 -3.80
CA ARG A 116 11.03 -18.89 -4.15
C ARG A 116 9.96 -19.79 -3.54
N VAL A 117 9.65 -19.63 -2.25
CA VAL A 117 8.64 -20.46 -1.58
C VAL A 117 7.25 -20.25 -2.21
N CYS A 118 6.84 -19.00 -2.41
CA CYS A 118 5.56 -18.69 -3.05
C CYS A 118 5.51 -19.20 -4.50
N SER A 119 6.60 -19.05 -5.26
CA SER A 119 6.66 -19.53 -6.65
C SER A 119 6.40 -21.03 -6.78
N LEU A 120 6.90 -21.83 -5.82
CA LEU A 120 6.65 -23.25 -5.77
C LEU A 120 5.20 -23.53 -5.38
N ALA A 121 4.68 -22.84 -4.36
CA ALA A 121 3.34 -23.05 -3.84
C ALA A 121 2.23 -22.77 -4.87
N ILE A 122 2.42 -21.77 -5.74
CA ILE A 122 1.43 -21.36 -6.75
C ILE A 122 1.82 -21.74 -8.19
N ALA A 123 2.87 -22.55 -8.35
CA ALA A 123 3.41 -22.99 -9.65
C ALA A 123 3.68 -21.83 -10.63
N LEU A 124 4.23 -20.72 -10.13
CA LEU A 124 4.57 -19.53 -10.90
C LEU A 124 6.05 -19.16 -10.69
N PRO A 125 6.97 -19.58 -11.59
CA PRO A 125 8.41 -19.40 -11.38
C PRO A 125 8.80 -17.94 -11.11
N ALA A 126 9.48 -17.69 -9.98
CA ALA A 126 9.77 -16.32 -9.51
C ALA A 126 10.60 -15.51 -10.51
N ASP A 127 11.64 -16.10 -11.11
CA ASP A 127 12.52 -15.40 -12.04
C ASP A 127 11.78 -15.01 -13.32
N TRP A 128 11.02 -15.94 -13.91
CA TRP A 128 10.18 -15.66 -15.07
C TRP A 128 9.16 -14.57 -14.75
N PHE A 129 8.47 -14.69 -13.62
CA PHE A 129 7.47 -13.72 -13.21
C PHE A 129 8.07 -12.33 -12.97
N ARG A 130 9.25 -12.23 -12.36
CA ARG A 130 9.96 -10.95 -12.18
C ARG A 130 10.22 -10.24 -13.51
N TYR A 131 10.75 -10.95 -14.51
CA TYR A 131 11.02 -10.36 -15.81
C TYR A 131 9.73 -10.00 -16.57
N PHE A 132 8.74 -10.90 -16.56
CA PHE A 132 7.43 -10.64 -17.14
C PHE A 132 6.79 -9.39 -16.52
N HIS A 133 6.83 -9.29 -15.20
CA HIS A 133 6.14 -8.27 -14.44
C HIS A 133 6.79 -6.89 -14.56
N PHE A 134 8.13 -6.82 -14.66
CA PHE A 134 8.81 -5.58 -15.04
C PHE A 134 8.47 -5.15 -16.47
N GLY A 135 8.35 -6.11 -17.40
CA GLY A 135 7.87 -5.84 -18.75
C GLY A 135 6.46 -5.25 -18.74
N HIS A 136 5.56 -5.86 -17.97
CA HIS A 136 4.18 -5.38 -17.79
C HIS A 136 4.14 -3.93 -17.31
N HIS A 137 4.75 -3.61 -16.17
CA HIS A 137 4.77 -2.24 -15.63
C HIS A 137 5.48 -1.20 -16.51
N ARG A 138 6.39 -1.63 -17.39
CA ARG A 138 7.06 -0.71 -18.31
C ARG A 138 6.15 -0.30 -19.47
N PHE A 139 5.22 -1.15 -19.88
CA PHE A 139 4.46 -0.99 -21.13
C PHE A 139 2.94 -0.97 -20.95
N THR A 140 2.43 -0.96 -19.71
CA THR A 140 1.01 -0.76 -19.36
C THR A 140 0.89 0.22 -18.21
#